data_AF-A0A966FP44-F1
#
_entry.id   AF-A0A966FP44-F1
#
_cell.length_a   1.000
_cell.length_b   1.000
_cell.length_c   1.000
_cell.angle_alpha   90.00
_cell.angle_beta   90.00
_cell.angle_gamma   90.00
#
_symmetry.space_group_name_H-M   'P 1'
#
loop_
_entity.id
_entity.type
_entity.pdbx_description
1 polymer ?
#
loop_
_entity_poly.entity_id
_entity_poly.type
_entity_poly.pdbx_seq_one_letter_code
_entity_poly.pdbx_strand_id
1 'polypeptide(L)'
;KFIFRNLNTLGVQFSVGVGGSFNVFAGEFKRAPSLVQKLGMEWFYRLILDPKRLPRIMSLPRFILLVMKKPRIIKNEVNFLNINISNRDFKDTLKVTDSFIKSRSFHLVVTLNGEMASRALRDEDFFQILQKGDLVIPDGVGIVWGARRFGERIIYRIPGIDFAWETLRLAEQNNYRTYLLGAKENVINNAIKKIKGEFPKLNIAGYHSGYFDKTEEEKILNEIKEKNVQILFVGIGGVKQEKWIWDHKDLNVPLNIGIGGSFDVWSGKIRRAPRIIRKLGLEWLYRTIVQPSRILRAGNLFIFAFKIMFKRIEK
;
A
#
# COMPACT_ATOMS: atom_id res chain seq x y z
N LYS A 1 0.60 20.65 -38.14
CA LYS A 1 -0.48 21.57 -38.60
C LYS A 1 -0.90 21.26 -40.04
N PHE A 2 0.02 21.28 -41.00
CA PHE A 2 -0.28 20.93 -42.40
C PHE A 2 -0.90 19.53 -42.55
N ILE A 3 -0.21 18.49 -42.05
CA ILE A 3 -0.70 17.09 -42.11
C ILE A 3 -2.10 16.98 -41.50
N PHE A 4 -2.29 17.45 -40.26
CA PHE A 4 -3.59 17.40 -39.57
C PHE A 4 -4.73 18.06 -40.36
N ARG A 5 -4.48 19.20 -41.01
CA ARG A 5 -5.50 19.93 -41.77
C ARG A 5 -5.89 19.27 -43.09
N ASN A 6 -5.00 18.47 -43.66
CA ASN A 6 -5.16 17.88 -44.99
C ASN A 6 -5.25 16.34 -44.95
N LEU A 7 -5.30 15.73 -43.77
CA LEU A 7 -5.23 14.28 -43.62
C LEU A 7 -6.33 13.56 -44.41
N ASN A 8 -7.54 14.14 -44.39
CA ASN A 8 -8.71 13.58 -45.07
C ASN A 8 -8.69 13.80 -46.60
N THR A 9 -7.89 14.75 -47.10
CA THR A 9 -7.81 15.10 -48.52
C THR A 9 -6.58 14.55 -49.22
N LEU A 10 -5.51 14.21 -48.48
CA LEU A 10 -4.25 13.74 -49.06
C LEU A 10 -4.34 12.31 -49.62
N GLY A 11 -5.33 11.50 -49.22
CA GLY A 11 -5.51 10.13 -49.72
C GLY A 11 -4.35 9.18 -49.39
N VAL A 12 -3.46 9.57 -48.47
CA VAL A 12 -2.27 8.79 -48.09
C VAL A 12 -2.55 7.90 -46.89
N GLN A 13 -2.04 6.67 -46.92
CA GLN A 13 -2.19 5.70 -45.82
C GLN A 13 -1.38 6.07 -44.58
N PHE A 14 -0.27 6.80 -44.75
CA PHE A 14 0.61 7.20 -43.65
C PHE A 14 1.21 8.58 -43.93
N SER A 15 1.35 9.38 -42.89
CA SER A 15 1.96 10.72 -42.96
C SER A 15 2.76 10.99 -41.70
N VAL A 16 4.01 11.42 -41.86
CA VAL A 16 4.88 11.79 -40.74
C VAL A 16 5.56 13.13 -40.99
N GLY A 17 5.62 13.97 -39.96
CA GLY A 17 6.42 15.18 -40.00
C GLY A 17 7.89 14.84 -39.76
N VAL A 18 8.74 14.97 -40.78
CA VAL A 18 10.18 14.64 -40.68
C VAL A 18 11.06 15.78 -40.16
N GLY A 19 10.48 16.95 -39.87
CA GLY A 19 11.20 18.11 -39.35
C GLY A 19 12.38 18.52 -40.24
N GLY A 20 13.50 18.91 -39.64
CA GLY A 20 14.73 19.29 -40.36
C GLY A 20 15.58 18.10 -40.83
N SER A 21 15.04 16.87 -40.85
CA SER A 21 15.82 15.68 -41.21
C SER A 21 16.28 15.71 -42.67
N PHE A 22 15.47 16.27 -43.58
CA PHE A 22 15.86 16.41 -44.99
C PHE A 22 17.08 17.32 -45.17
N ASN A 23 17.18 18.42 -44.42
CA ASN A 23 18.35 19.30 -44.47
C ASN A 23 19.62 18.62 -43.92
N VAL A 24 19.48 17.62 -43.06
CA VAL A 24 20.63 16.80 -42.61
C VAL A 24 21.04 15.82 -43.72
N PHE A 25 20.08 15.16 -44.38
CA PHE A 25 20.37 14.25 -45.50
C PHE A 25 20.89 14.98 -46.74
N ALA A 26 20.42 16.20 -46.99
CA ALA A 26 20.89 17.08 -48.06
C ALA A 26 22.27 17.68 -47.78
N GLY A 27 22.88 17.40 -46.62
CA GLY A 27 24.20 17.89 -46.25
C GLY A 27 24.26 19.36 -45.80
N GLU A 28 23.13 20.08 -45.78
CA GLU A 28 23.06 21.47 -45.34
C GLU A 28 23.40 21.63 -43.85
N PHE A 29 23.08 20.62 -43.02
CA PHE A 29 23.44 20.59 -41.60
C PHE A 29 24.30 19.39 -41.24
N LYS A 30 25.51 19.63 -40.76
CA LYS A 30 26.34 18.59 -40.12
C LYS A 30 25.70 18.13 -38.82
N ARG A 31 25.61 16.81 -38.61
CA ARG A 31 25.23 16.24 -37.32
C ARG A 31 26.31 16.52 -36.28
N ALA A 32 25.90 16.54 -35.01
CA ALA A 32 26.85 16.61 -33.91
C ALA A 32 27.83 15.42 -33.95
N PRO A 33 29.06 15.54 -33.44
CA PRO A 33 29.96 14.40 -33.31
C PRO A 33 29.29 13.21 -32.59
N SER A 34 29.66 11.99 -32.96
CA SER A 34 29.02 10.76 -32.46
C SER A 34 29.00 10.66 -30.93
N LEU A 35 30.05 11.14 -30.26
CA LEU A 35 30.12 11.21 -28.80
C LEU A 35 29.04 12.13 -28.21
N VAL A 36 28.79 13.28 -28.82
CA VAL A 36 27.77 14.25 -28.38
C VAL A 36 26.36 13.69 -28.58
N GLN A 37 26.14 12.95 -29.67
CA GLN A 37 24.88 12.23 -29.91
C GLN A 37 24.64 11.14 -28.85
N LYS A 38 25.65 10.32 -28.56
CA LYS A 38 25.57 9.25 -27.54
C LYS A 38 25.28 9.80 -26.14
N LEU A 39 25.78 11.00 -25.83
CA LEU A 39 25.49 11.70 -24.57
C LEU A 39 24.14 12.43 -24.56
N GLY A 40 23.37 12.38 -25.66
CA GLY A 40 22.08 13.07 -25.76
C GLY A 40 22.18 14.60 -25.80
N MET A 41 23.39 15.15 -26.05
CA MET A 41 23.68 16.59 -26.00
C MET A 41 23.60 17.28 -27.37
N GLU A 42 23.06 16.61 -28.39
CA GLU A 42 22.95 17.18 -29.73
C GLU A 42 22.14 18.49 -29.76
N TRP A 43 21.12 18.62 -28.89
CA TRP A 43 20.34 19.85 -28.77
C TRP A 43 21.20 21.04 -28.31
N PHE A 44 22.17 20.81 -27.42
CA PHE A 44 23.08 21.83 -26.89
C PHE A 44 24.16 22.20 -27.90
N TYR A 45 24.72 21.21 -28.59
CA TYR A 45 25.64 21.44 -29.71
C TYR A 45 25.01 22.31 -30.80
N ARG A 46 23.74 22.02 -31.16
CA ARG A 46 22.99 22.83 -32.13
C ARG A 46 22.66 24.23 -31.63
N LEU A 47 22.52 24.43 -30.31
CA LEU A 47 22.33 25.76 -29.73
C LEU A 47 23.60 26.61 -29.85
N ILE A 48 24.77 26.02 -29.61
CA ILE A 48 26.06 26.71 -29.75
C ILE A 48 26.26 27.20 -31.19
N LEU A 49 25.95 26.35 -32.17
CA LEU A 49 26.09 26.69 -33.58
C LEU A 49 25.04 27.68 -34.10
N ASP A 50 23.85 27.70 -33.48
CA ASP A 50 22.74 28.57 -33.91
C ASP A 50 21.98 29.12 -32.68
N PRO A 51 22.46 30.24 -32.10
CA PRO A 51 21.83 30.87 -30.94
C PRO A 51 20.39 31.32 -31.17
N LYS A 52 19.93 31.47 -32.43
CA LYS A 52 18.52 31.78 -32.75
C LYS A 52 17.56 30.66 -32.32
N ARG A 53 18.08 29.49 -31.94
CA ARG A 53 17.31 28.37 -31.37
C ARG A 53 16.91 28.58 -29.91
N LEU A 54 17.49 29.56 -29.22
CA LEU A 54 17.26 29.81 -27.79
C LEU A 54 15.77 29.89 -27.39
N PRO A 55 14.87 30.57 -28.14
CA PRO A 55 13.43 30.61 -27.79
C PRO A 55 12.76 29.22 -27.79
N ARG A 56 13.21 28.31 -28.66
CA ARG A 56 12.70 26.93 -28.70
C ARG A 56 13.16 26.13 -27.49
N ILE A 57 14.38 26.36 -27.01
CA ILE A 57 14.92 25.67 -25.83
C ILE A 57 14.26 26.19 -24.55
N MET A 58 13.93 27.48 -24.50
CA MET A 58 13.15 28.06 -23.40
C MET A 58 11.73 27.47 -23.25
N SER A 59 11.24 26.73 -24.25
CA SER A 59 10.02 25.93 -24.11
C SER A 59 10.16 24.77 -23.12
N LEU A 60 11.38 24.24 -22.89
CA LEU A 60 11.64 23.16 -21.93
C LEU A 60 11.49 23.63 -20.47
N PRO A 61 12.14 24.72 -20.01
CA PRO A 61 11.84 25.29 -18.70
C PRO A 61 10.36 25.66 -18.53
N ARG A 62 9.74 26.23 -19.56
CA ARG A 62 8.30 26.56 -19.54
C ARG A 62 7.44 25.30 -19.40
N PHE A 63 7.76 24.24 -20.13
CA PHE A 63 7.10 22.94 -20.02
C PHE A 63 7.30 22.31 -18.64
N ILE A 64 8.52 22.32 -18.11
CA ILE A 64 8.83 21.84 -16.75
C ILE A 64 8.00 22.61 -15.72
N LEU A 65 7.96 23.95 -15.81
CA LEU A 65 7.13 24.79 -14.94
C LEU A 65 5.64 24.46 -15.07
N LEU A 66 5.12 24.22 -16.28
CA LEU A 66 3.73 23.81 -16.49
C LEU A 66 3.44 22.44 -15.89
N VAL A 67 4.36 21.48 -16.03
CA VAL A 67 4.24 20.15 -15.42
C VAL A 67 4.30 20.23 -13.89
N MET A 68 5.19 21.07 -13.34
CA MET A 68 5.32 21.28 -11.90
C MET A 68 4.10 22.02 -11.31
N LYS A 69 3.50 22.95 -12.06
CA LYS A 69 2.29 23.68 -11.66
C LYS A 69 1.01 22.86 -11.76
N LYS A 70 0.99 21.78 -12.54
CA LYS A 70 -0.19 20.93 -12.67
C LYS A 70 -0.40 20.17 -11.36
N PRO A 71 -1.55 20.32 -10.66
CA PRO A 71 -1.82 19.57 -9.44
C PRO A 71 -1.75 18.08 -9.77
N ARG A 72 -0.93 17.34 -9.02
CA ARG A 72 -0.90 15.89 -9.15
C ARG A 72 -2.21 15.35 -8.61
N ILE A 73 -3.00 14.71 -9.46
CA ILE A 73 -4.17 13.95 -9.03
C ILE A 73 -3.64 12.73 -8.29
N ILE A 74 -3.73 12.76 -6.96
CA ILE A 74 -3.44 11.60 -6.12
C ILE A 74 -4.70 10.73 -6.16
N LYS A 75 -4.59 9.56 -6.79
CA LYS A 75 -5.67 8.57 -6.74
C LYS A 75 -5.79 8.07 -5.30
N ASN A 76 -7.03 7.88 -4.85
CA ASN A 76 -7.30 7.29 -3.53
C ASN A 76 -6.82 5.84 -3.42
N GLU A 77 -6.59 5.17 -4.55
CA GLU A 77 -6.12 3.79 -4.60
C GLU A 77 -5.17 3.60 -5.77
N VAL A 78 -4.28 2.60 -5.64
CA VAL A 78 -3.33 2.20 -6.68
C VAL A 78 -3.42 0.68 -6.87
N ASN A 79 -3.38 0.24 -8.12
CA ASN A 79 -3.35 -1.19 -8.41
C ASN A 79 -1.90 -1.68 -8.36
N PHE A 80 -1.57 -2.52 -7.40
CA PHE A 80 -0.24 -3.14 -7.31
C PHE A 80 -0.39 -4.65 -7.25
N LEU A 81 0.17 -5.36 -8.24
CA LEU A 81 0.04 -6.82 -8.38
C LEU A 81 -1.43 -7.28 -8.44
N ASN A 82 -2.31 -6.56 -9.13
CA ASN A 82 -3.75 -6.83 -9.18
C ASN A 82 -4.45 -6.76 -7.81
N ILE A 83 -3.82 -6.12 -6.82
CA ILE A 83 -4.40 -5.82 -5.52
C ILE A 83 -4.65 -4.32 -5.47
N ASN A 84 -5.86 -3.93 -5.07
CA ASN A 84 -6.23 -2.53 -4.94
C ASN A 84 -5.76 -1.98 -3.59
N ILE A 85 -4.67 -1.21 -3.60
CA ILE A 85 -4.03 -0.70 -2.39
C ILE A 85 -4.47 0.73 -2.12
N SER A 86 -4.92 0.98 -0.89
CA SER A 86 -5.27 2.32 -0.43
C SER A 86 -4.09 3.27 -0.54
N ASN A 87 -4.38 4.43 -1.10
CA ASN A 87 -3.51 5.58 -1.19
C ASN A 87 -4.21 6.82 -0.60
N ARG A 88 -5.07 6.58 0.39
CA ARG A 88 -5.73 7.60 1.21
C ARG A 88 -4.84 7.98 2.39
N ASP A 89 -4.96 9.20 2.86
CA ASP A 89 -4.30 9.59 4.10
C ASP A 89 -4.93 8.89 5.31
N PHE A 90 -4.31 9.06 6.48
CA PHE A 90 -4.75 8.40 7.70
C PHE A 90 -6.19 8.79 8.10
N LYS A 91 -6.55 10.07 7.95
CA LYS A 91 -7.87 10.60 8.34
C LYS A 91 -8.95 10.04 7.42
N ASP A 92 -8.71 10.06 6.12
CA ASP A 92 -9.66 9.54 5.14
C ASP A 92 -9.78 8.01 5.22
N THR A 93 -8.71 7.30 5.55
CA THR A 93 -8.74 5.86 5.82
C THR A 93 -9.65 5.53 7.02
N LEU A 94 -9.57 6.30 8.10
CA LEU A 94 -10.49 6.16 9.25
C LEU A 94 -11.94 6.49 8.91
N LYS A 95 -12.20 7.50 8.06
CA LYS A 95 -13.57 7.80 7.60
C LYS A 95 -14.18 6.65 6.81
N VAL A 96 -13.40 6.03 5.91
CA VAL A 96 -13.85 4.84 5.18
C VAL A 96 -14.16 3.71 6.15
N THR A 97 -13.29 3.51 7.14
CA THR A 97 -13.47 2.50 8.19
C THR A 97 -14.74 2.71 9.00
N ASP A 98 -15.04 3.95 9.39
CA ASP A 98 -16.29 4.30 10.06
C ASP A 98 -17.52 4.05 9.17
N SER A 99 -17.41 4.33 7.87
CA SER A 99 -18.50 4.05 6.92
C SER A 99 -18.80 2.55 6.76
N PHE A 100 -17.77 1.70 6.84
CA PHE A 100 -17.92 0.24 6.84
C PHE A 100 -18.69 -0.25 8.07
N ILE A 101 -18.36 0.27 9.25
CA ILE A 101 -19.09 -0.09 10.47
C ILE A 101 -20.57 0.30 10.35
N LYS A 102 -20.83 1.49 9.80
CA LYS A 102 -22.18 2.03 9.63
C LYS A 102 -23.02 1.30 8.58
N SER A 103 -22.40 0.68 7.56
CA SER A 103 -23.13 -0.06 6.54
C SER A 103 -23.74 -1.37 7.07
N ARG A 104 -23.26 -1.86 8.23
CA ARG A 104 -23.71 -3.12 8.86
C ARG A 104 -23.56 -4.36 7.98
N SER A 105 -22.66 -4.28 7.01
CA SER A 105 -22.27 -5.38 6.13
C SER A 105 -20.83 -5.76 6.43
N PHE A 106 -20.46 -7.02 6.23
CA PHE A 106 -19.09 -7.48 6.33
C PHE A 106 -18.14 -6.62 5.49
N HIS A 107 -17.07 -6.12 6.12
CA HIS A 107 -15.91 -5.55 5.45
C HIS A 107 -14.61 -6.09 6.04
N LEU A 108 -13.65 -6.38 5.18
CA LEU A 108 -12.30 -6.84 5.53
C LEU A 108 -11.26 -5.75 5.26
N VAL A 109 -10.54 -5.34 6.31
CA VAL A 109 -9.38 -4.45 6.21
C VAL A 109 -8.10 -5.24 6.41
N VAL A 110 -7.18 -5.14 5.45
CA VAL A 110 -5.89 -5.83 5.48
C VAL A 110 -4.75 -4.82 5.54
N THR A 111 -3.91 -4.90 6.56
CA THR A 111 -2.68 -4.11 6.66
C THR A 111 -1.53 -4.86 5.97
N LEU A 112 -1.45 -4.70 4.64
CA LEU A 112 -0.55 -5.46 3.79
C LEU A 112 0.89 -4.99 3.92
N ASN A 113 1.79 -5.89 4.33
CA ASN A 113 3.22 -5.65 4.34
C ASN A 113 3.97 -6.52 3.33
N GLY A 114 5.27 -6.25 3.14
CA GLY A 114 6.10 -6.98 2.16
C GLY A 114 6.22 -8.49 2.44
N GLU A 115 6.17 -8.91 3.70
CA GLU A 115 6.18 -10.35 4.06
C GLU A 115 4.88 -11.02 3.58
N MET A 116 3.73 -10.39 3.85
CA MET A 116 2.42 -10.88 3.41
C MET A 116 2.31 -10.89 1.89
N ALA A 117 2.73 -9.82 1.21
CA ALA A 117 2.75 -9.78 -0.24
C ALA A 117 3.66 -10.88 -0.84
N SER A 118 4.81 -11.17 -0.22
CA SER A 118 5.65 -12.31 -0.63
C SER A 118 4.94 -13.65 -0.55
N ARG A 119 4.12 -13.83 0.50
CA ARG A 119 3.36 -15.07 0.73
C ARG A 119 2.20 -15.19 -0.24
N ALA A 120 1.47 -14.09 -0.49
CA ALA A 120 0.38 -14.03 -1.46
C ALA A 120 0.82 -14.48 -2.86
N LEU A 121 2.06 -14.17 -3.27
CA LEU A 121 2.63 -14.67 -4.54
C LEU A 121 2.87 -16.20 -4.61
N ARG A 122 2.53 -16.96 -3.56
CA ARG A 122 2.64 -18.43 -3.50
C ARG A 122 1.38 -19.09 -2.91
N ASP A 123 0.39 -18.29 -2.52
CA ASP A 123 -0.82 -18.74 -1.81
C ASP A 123 -2.01 -18.08 -2.52
N GLU A 124 -2.62 -18.83 -3.43
CA GLU A 124 -3.67 -18.33 -4.32
C GLU A 124 -4.92 -17.91 -3.54
N ASP A 125 -5.33 -18.68 -2.54
CA ASP A 125 -6.46 -18.34 -1.66
C ASP A 125 -6.22 -16.99 -0.97
N PHE A 126 -5.04 -16.82 -0.39
CA PHE A 126 -4.71 -15.56 0.27
C PHE A 126 -4.64 -14.40 -0.72
N PHE A 127 -4.10 -14.63 -1.91
CA PHE A 127 -4.07 -13.62 -2.96
C PHE A 127 -5.50 -13.19 -3.35
N GLN A 128 -6.42 -14.12 -3.55
CA GLN A 128 -7.82 -13.81 -3.85
C GLN A 128 -8.49 -13.02 -2.72
N ILE A 129 -8.20 -13.34 -1.45
CA ILE A 129 -8.68 -12.56 -0.31
C ILE A 129 -8.17 -11.12 -0.38
N LEU A 130 -6.89 -10.90 -0.71
CA LEU A 130 -6.34 -9.55 -0.89
C LEU A 130 -6.99 -8.79 -2.05
N GLN A 131 -7.34 -9.47 -3.14
CA GLN A 131 -8.02 -8.83 -4.28
C GLN A 131 -9.45 -8.43 -3.97
N LYS A 132 -10.14 -9.21 -3.13
CA LYS A 132 -11.55 -9.00 -2.76
C LYS A 132 -11.72 -8.17 -1.48
N GLY A 133 -10.67 -7.95 -0.70
CA GLY A 133 -10.72 -7.17 0.52
C GLY A 133 -11.11 -5.71 0.25
N ASP A 134 -11.97 -5.15 1.10
CA ASP A 134 -12.59 -3.84 0.91
C ASP A 134 -11.61 -2.68 1.11
N LEU A 135 -10.57 -2.88 1.93
CA LEU A 135 -9.53 -1.89 2.17
C LEU A 135 -8.17 -2.54 2.46
N VAL A 136 -7.26 -2.47 1.50
CA VAL A 136 -5.88 -2.92 1.67
C VAL A 136 -4.97 -1.74 1.99
N ILE A 137 -4.54 -1.63 3.24
CA ILE A 137 -3.69 -0.55 3.74
C ILE A 137 -2.21 -0.91 3.53
N PRO A 138 -1.39 -0.05 2.90
CA PRO A 138 0.04 -0.30 2.73
C PRO A 138 0.79 -0.13 4.06
N ASP A 139 1.14 -1.27 4.67
CA ASP A 139 1.92 -1.35 5.90
C ASP A 139 3.39 -1.67 5.60
N GLY A 140 4.24 -0.68 5.72
CA GLY A 140 5.69 -0.85 5.60
C GLY A 140 6.27 -0.50 4.22
N VAL A 141 7.59 -0.37 4.19
CA VAL A 141 8.30 0.21 3.05
C VAL A 141 8.38 -0.72 1.83
N GLY A 142 8.26 -2.04 2.05
CA GLY A 142 8.31 -3.01 0.95
C GLY A 142 7.20 -2.80 -0.08
N ILE A 143 5.96 -2.55 0.38
CA ILE A 143 4.81 -2.28 -0.50
C ILE A 143 4.99 -0.96 -1.26
N VAL A 144 5.40 0.10 -0.57
CA VAL A 144 5.65 1.42 -1.17
C VAL A 144 6.73 1.34 -2.25
N TRP A 145 7.83 0.65 -1.95
CA TRP A 145 8.92 0.43 -2.90
C TRP A 145 8.47 -0.44 -4.09
N GLY A 146 7.73 -1.52 -3.82
CA GLY A 146 7.22 -2.43 -4.83
C GLY A 146 6.29 -1.73 -5.82
N ALA A 147 5.30 -0.97 -5.32
CA ALA A 147 4.42 -0.17 -6.16
C ALA A 147 5.21 0.81 -7.04
N ARG A 148 6.20 1.52 -6.46
CA ARG A 148 7.07 2.45 -7.19
C ARG A 148 7.83 1.79 -8.34
N ARG A 149 8.24 0.54 -8.17
CA ARG A 149 8.95 -0.23 -9.22
C ARG A 149 8.04 -0.57 -10.41
N PHE A 150 6.74 -0.67 -10.18
CA PHE A 150 5.71 -0.91 -11.19
C PHE A 150 5.11 0.40 -11.76
N GLY A 151 5.68 1.56 -11.41
CA GLY A 151 5.22 2.86 -11.89
C GLY A 151 4.08 3.47 -11.08
N GLU A 152 3.59 2.75 -10.08
CA GLU A 152 2.54 3.22 -9.17
C GLU A 152 3.14 4.00 -8.00
N ARG A 153 2.40 4.97 -7.47
CA ARG A 153 2.93 5.82 -6.39
C ARG A 153 2.01 5.85 -5.18
N ILE A 154 2.41 5.08 -4.16
CA ILE A 154 1.84 5.17 -2.82
C ILE A 154 2.46 6.37 -2.10
N ILE A 155 1.62 7.34 -1.75
CA ILE A 155 1.95 8.56 -1.02
C ILE A 155 1.83 8.31 0.48
N TYR A 156 0.77 7.65 0.90
CA TYR A 156 0.44 7.45 2.31
C TYR A 156 0.72 6.00 2.72
N ARG A 157 1.72 5.83 3.58
CA ARG A 157 2.00 4.57 4.28
C ARG A 157 1.43 4.65 5.68
N ILE A 158 0.61 3.70 6.05
CA ILE A 158 -0.04 3.67 7.36
C ILE A 158 0.37 2.37 8.08
N PRO A 159 1.13 2.45 9.18
CA PRO A 159 1.47 1.25 9.96
C PRO A 159 0.21 0.61 10.55
N GLY A 160 0.04 -0.70 10.40
CA GLY A 160 -1.19 -1.39 10.80
C GLY A 160 -1.50 -1.26 12.29
N ILE A 161 -0.45 -1.25 13.14
CA ILE A 161 -0.59 -1.03 14.58
C ILE A 161 -1.12 0.37 14.93
N ASP A 162 -0.75 1.40 14.17
CA ASP A 162 -1.22 2.77 14.41
C ASP A 162 -2.67 2.90 13.95
N PHE A 163 -2.99 2.35 12.79
CA PHE A 163 -4.37 2.29 12.29
C PHE A 163 -5.28 1.58 13.28
N ALA A 164 -4.91 0.38 13.74
CA ALA A 164 -5.71 -0.36 14.71
C ALA A 164 -5.90 0.38 16.04
N TRP A 165 -4.88 1.09 16.53
CA TRP A 165 -4.98 1.89 17.75
C TRP A 165 -5.96 3.06 17.59
N GLU A 166 -5.93 3.75 16.46
CA GLU A 166 -6.85 4.84 16.20
C GLU A 166 -8.27 4.35 15.85
N THR A 167 -8.41 3.13 15.33
CA THR A 167 -9.73 2.48 15.22
C THR A 167 -10.32 2.16 16.59
N LEU A 168 -9.52 1.82 17.61
CA LEU A 168 -10.00 1.70 19.00
C LEU A 168 -10.48 3.05 19.53
N ARG A 169 -9.76 4.15 19.22
CA ARG A 169 -10.21 5.51 19.58
C ARG A 169 -11.55 5.86 18.91
N LEU A 170 -11.68 5.56 17.62
CA LEU A 170 -12.94 5.72 16.88
C LEU A 170 -14.06 4.90 17.52
N ALA A 171 -13.76 3.67 17.95
CA ALA A 171 -14.71 2.78 18.60
C ALA A 171 -15.19 3.32 19.95
N GLU A 172 -14.30 3.90 20.77
CA GLU A 172 -14.70 4.56 22.01
C GLU A 172 -15.59 5.78 21.75
N GLN A 173 -15.21 6.63 20.78
CA GLN A 173 -15.95 7.84 20.44
C GLN A 173 -17.39 7.56 19.98
N ASN A 174 -17.60 6.46 19.27
CA ASN A 174 -18.90 6.07 18.72
C ASN A 174 -19.58 4.94 19.51
N ASN A 175 -18.98 4.51 20.63
CA ASN A 175 -19.45 3.39 21.45
C ASN A 175 -19.65 2.07 20.67
N TYR A 176 -18.77 1.77 19.72
CA TYR A 176 -18.83 0.55 18.93
C TYR A 176 -18.39 -0.67 19.73
N ARG A 177 -19.19 -1.74 19.66
CA ARG A 177 -18.91 -3.03 20.31
C ARG A 177 -17.72 -3.72 19.67
N THR A 178 -16.62 -3.79 20.41
CA THR A 178 -15.33 -4.26 19.92
C THR A 178 -14.98 -5.62 20.52
N TYR A 179 -14.52 -6.54 19.67
CA TYR A 179 -14.00 -7.84 20.08
C TYR A 179 -12.53 -8.00 19.70
N LEU A 180 -11.73 -8.59 20.58
CA LEU A 180 -10.29 -8.76 20.40
C LEU A 180 -9.93 -10.25 20.46
N LEU A 181 -9.51 -10.83 19.34
CA LEU A 181 -9.18 -12.25 19.23
C LEU A 181 -7.71 -12.42 18.84
N GLY A 182 -6.88 -13.03 19.68
CA GLY A 182 -5.50 -13.31 19.30
C GLY A 182 -4.49 -13.37 20.44
N ALA A 183 -3.22 -13.46 20.06
CA ALA A 183 -2.09 -13.58 20.98
C ALA A 183 -2.20 -14.75 21.98
N LYS A 184 -1.26 -14.81 22.93
CA LYS A 184 -1.34 -15.75 24.08
C LYS A 184 -2.20 -15.14 25.18
N GLU A 185 -2.77 -15.98 26.03
CA GLU A 185 -3.63 -15.58 27.16
C GLU A 185 -3.03 -14.44 28.01
N ASN A 186 -1.77 -14.58 28.46
CA ASN A 186 -1.10 -13.54 29.23
C ASN A 186 -0.87 -12.24 28.43
N VAL A 187 -0.67 -12.35 27.11
CA VAL A 187 -0.45 -11.20 26.22
C VAL A 187 -1.75 -10.45 26.00
N ILE A 188 -2.85 -11.14 25.66
CA ILE A 188 -4.12 -10.47 25.42
C ILE A 188 -4.66 -9.83 26.69
N ASN A 189 -4.58 -10.49 27.85
CA ASN A 189 -4.98 -9.90 29.13
C ASN A 189 -4.22 -8.60 29.45
N ASN A 190 -2.90 -8.57 29.23
CA ASN A 190 -2.10 -7.36 29.42
C ASN A 190 -2.41 -6.28 28.39
N ALA A 191 -2.68 -6.66 27.13
CA ALA A 191 -3.11 -5.72 26.10
C ALA A 191 -4.45 -5.07 26.47
N ILE A 192 -5.42 -5.86 26.95
CA ILE A 192 -6.74 -5.36 27.41
C ILE A 192 -6.58 -4.39 28.58
N LYS A 193 -5.73 -4.70 29.57
CA LYS A 193 -5.44 -3.77 30.69
C LYS A 193 -4.93 -2.42 30.17
N LYS A 194 -3.99 -2.41 29.22
CA LYS A 194 -3.49 -1.17 28.62
C LYS A 194 -4.56 -0.44 27.81
N ILE A 195 -5.33 -1.16 27.00
CA ILE A 195 -6.42 -0.59 26.18
C ILE A 195 -7.45 0.08 27.07
N LYS A 196 -7.89 -0.57 28.15
CA LYS A 196 -8.83 0.03 29.13
C LYS A 196 -8.25 1.24 29.86
N GLY A 197 -6.93 1.27 30.08
CA GLY A 197 -6.24 2.42 30.65
C GLY A 197 -6.23 3.64 29.71
N GLU A 198 -6.05 3.43 28.41
CA GLU A 198 -6.07 4.50 27.40
C GLU A 198 -7.49 4.92 27.00
N PHE A 199 -8.39 3.95 26.88
CA PHE A 199 -9.76 4.10 26.38
C PHE A 199 -10.76 3.59 27.43
N PRO A 200 -10.97 4.32 28.56
CA PRO A 200 -11.76 3.85 29.69
C PRO A 200 -13.25 3.66 29.38
N LYS A 201 -13.77 4.30 28.32
CA LYS A 201 -15.18 4.18 27.88
C LYS A 201 -15.34 3.21 26.71
N LEU A 202 -14.27 2.58 26.24
CA LEU A 202 -14.34 1.64 25.13
C LEU A 202 -15.23 0.44 25.47
N ASN A 203 -16.20 0.19 24.60
CA ASN A 203 -17.07 -0.97 24.70
C ASN A 203 -16.37 -2.24 24.18
N ILE A 204 -15.65 -2.90 25.09
CA ILE A 204 -15.06 -4.22 24.84
C ILE A 204 -16.14 -5.27 25.09
N ALA A 205 -16.75 -5.73 24.00
CA ALA A 205 -17.78 -6.77 24.04
C ALA A 205 -17.20 -8.11 24.52
N GLY A 206 -15.99 -8.44 24.10
CA GLY A 206 -15.29 -9.66 24.53
C GLY A 206 -13.86 -9.71 24.02
N TYR A 207 -13.11 -10.70 24.49
CA TYR A 207 -11.78 -11.00 23.98
C TYR A 207 -11.43 -12.46 24.26
N HIS A 208 -10.58 -13.04 23.41
CA HIS A 208 -10.11 -14.41 23.56
C HIS A 208 -8.68 -14.59 23.05
N SER A 209 -7.93 -15.51 23.66
CA SER A 209 -6.63 -15.96 23.17
C SER A 209 -6.72 -16.47 21.73
N GLY A 210 -5.65 -16.32 20.96
CA GLY A 210 -5.53 -16.79 19.58
C GLY A 210 -5.19 -18.28 19.44
N TYR A 211 -5.11 -18.99 20.56
CA TYR A 211 -4.85 -20.42 20.64
C TYR A 211 -6.13 -21.06 21.17
N PHE A 212 -6.89 -21.65 20.26
CA PHE A 212 -8.18 -22.28 20.54
C PHE A 212 -8.34 -23.54 19.68
N ASP A 213 -9.07 -24.52 20.20
CA ASP A 213 -9.52 -25.67 19.42
C ASP A 213 -10.88 -25.40 18.73
N LYS A 214 -11.44 -26.41 18.04
CA LYS A 214 -12.72 -26.27 17.33
C LYS A 214 -13.91 -25.99 18.26
N THR A 215 -13.90 -26.57 19.47
CA THR A 215 -14.99 -26.38 20.43
C THR A 215 -14.96 -24.97 21.02
N GLU A 216 -13.76 -24.43 21.25
CA GLU A 216 -13.55 -23.05 21.66
C GLU A 216 -13.88 -22.09 20.51
N GLU A 217 -13.51 -22.42 19.28
CA GLU A 217 -13.88 -21.65 18.08
C GLU A 217 -15.40 -21.46 17.99
N GLU A 218 -16.20 -22.52 18.09
CA GLU A 218 -17.67 -22.42 18.09
C GLU A 218 -18.19 -21.48 19.19
N LYS A 219 -17.61 -21.53 20.40
CA LYS A 219 -17.99 -20.63 21.48
C LYS A 219 -17.64 -19.17 21.17
N ILE A 220 -16.46 -18.92 20.61
CA ILE A 220 -16.02 -17.58 20.19
C ILE A 220 -16.98 -17.02 19.13
N LEU A 221 -17.32 -17.84 18.12
CA LEU A 221 -18.25 -17.46 17.06
C LEU A 221 -19.64 -17.11 17.61
N ASN A 222 -20.16 -17.92 18.54
CA ASN A 222 -21.45 -17.66 19.20
C ASN A 222 -21.40 -16.40 20.05
N GLU A 223 -20.34 -16.21 20.84
CA GLU A 223 -20.15 -15.00 21.65
C GLU A 223 -20.12 -13.73 20.79
N ILE A 224 -19.40 -13.76 19.67
CA ILE A 224 -19.33 -12.64 18.72
C ILE A 224 -20.72 -12.29 18.16
N LYS A 225 -21.52 -13.30 17.81
CA LYS A 225 -22.90 -13.12 17.31
C LYS A 225 -23.81 -12.56 18.38
N GLU A 226 -23.89 -13.20 19.55
CA GLU A 226 -24.78 -12.81 20.66
C GLU A 226 -24.51 -11.38 21.12
N LYS A 227 -23.23 -11.02 21.22
CA LYS A 227 -22.82 -9.67 21.62
C LYS A 227 -22.93 -8.64 20.52
N ASN A 228 -23.35 -9.02 19.31
CA ASN A 228 -23.55 -8.14 18.16
C ASN A 228 -22.32 -7.25 17.91
N VAL A 229 -21.15 -7.89 17.85
CA VAL A 229 -19.86 -7.23 17.65
C VAL A 229 -19.87 -6.42 16.36
N GLN A 230 -19.34 -5.21 16.43
CA GLN A 230 -19.25 -4.28 15.30
C GLN A 230 -17.85 -4.20 14.71
N ILE A 231 -16.83 -4.40 15.55
CA ILE A 231 -15.42 -4.37 15.17
C ILE A 231 -14.74 -5.60 15.73
N LEU A 232 -14.13 -6.41 14.85
CA LEU A 232 -13.36 -7.59 15.20
C LEU A 232 -11.89 -7.39 14.84
N PHE A 233 -11.04 -7.35 15.87
CA PHE A 233 -9.59 -7.34 15.71
C PHE A 233 -9.03 -8.75 15.86
N VAL A 234 -8.36 -9.27 14.83
CA VAL A 234 -7.80 -10.63 14.83
C VAL A 234 -6.27 -10.59 14.75
N GLY A 235 -5.60 -11.21 15.72
CA GLY A 235 -4.15 -11.23 15.89
C GLY A 235 -3.59 -12.65 16.08
N ILE A 236 -4.02 -13.60 15.26
CA ILE A 236 -3.55 -15.00 15.28
C ILE A 236 -2.35 -15.26 14.34
N GLY A 237 -1.93 -14.24 13.58
CA GLY A 237 -0.76 -14.27 12.72
C GLY A 237 -1.08 -13.92 11.26
N GLY A 238 -0.12 -13.26 10.58
CA GLY A 238 -0.31 -12.80 9.20
C GLY A 238 -0.57 -13.96 8.23
N VAL A 239 -1.48 -13.72 7.28
CA VAL A 239 -2.13 -14.69 6.38
C VAL A 239 -3.24 -15.50 7.08
N LYS A 240 -2.94 -16.12 8.23
CA LYS A 240 -3.91 -16.96 8.95
C LYS A 240 -5.12 -16.16 9.42
N GLN A 241 -4.90 -14.96 9.95
CA GLN A 241 -5.97 -14.11 10.44
C GLN A 241 -6.90 -13.63 9.31
N GLU A 242 -6.36 -13.30 8.13
CA GLU A 242 -7.19 -12.89 6.99
C GLU A 242 -8.01 -14.06 6.44
N LYS A 243 -7.40 -15.27 6.34
CA LYS A 243 -8.13 -16.49 5.98
C LYS A 243 -9.23 -16.81 6.98
N TRP A 244 -8.91 -16.81 8.27
CA TRP A 244 -9.89 -17.10 9.32
C TRP A 244 -11.07 -16.13 9.31
N ILE A 245 -10.82 -14.82 9.14
CA ILE A 245 -11.89 -13.82 8.99
C ILE A 245 -12.73 -14.11 7.75
N TRP A 246 -12.09 -14.43 6.62
CA TRP A 246 -12.76 -14.68 5.36
C TRP A 246 -13.63 -15.93 5.39
N ASP A 247 -13.14 -17.00 6.00
CA ASP A 247 -13.85 -18.27 6.17
C ASP A 247 -15.08 -18.11 7.08
N HIS A 248 -15.04 -17.13 7.99
CA HIS A 248 -16.14 -16.81 8.91
C HIS A 248 -16.84 -15.48 8.58
N LYS A 249 -16.79 -15.03 7.32
CA LYS A 249 -17.46 -13.78 6.90
C LYS A 249 -18.96 -13.75 7.15
N ASP A 250 -19.59 -14.92 7.25
CA ASP A 250 -21.01 -15.09 7.55
C ASP A 250 -21.37 -14.67 8.99
N LEU A 251 -20.39 -14.44 9.87
CA LEU A 251 -20.60 -13.72 11.13
C LEU A 251 -21.15 -12.31 10.90
N ASN A 252 -20.93 -11.75 9.71
CA ASN A 252 -21.35 -10.42 9.29
C ASN A 252 -20.96 -9.31 10.29
N VAL A 253 -19.79 -9.46 10.94
CA VAL A 253 -19.20 -8.36 11.71
C VAL A 253 -18.87 -7.24 10.71
N PRO A 254 -19.38 -6.01 10.91
CA PRO A 254 -19.22 -4.92 9.95
C PRO A 254 -17.76 -4.55 9.61
N LEU A 255 -16.85 -4.63 10.58
CA LEU A 255 -15.45 -4.29 10.37
C LEU A 255 -14.53 -5.36 10.96
N ASN A 256 -13.74 -6.00 10.10
CA ASN A 256 -12.79 -7.03 10.48
C ASN A 256 -11.38 -6.61 10.10
N ILE A 257 -10.45 -6.65 11.07
CA ILE A 257 -9.09 -6.15 10.89
C ILE A 257 -8.10 -7.20 11.37
N GLY A 258 -7.26 -7.65 10.46
CA GLY A 258 -6.05 -8.41 10.82
C GLY A 258 -4.99 -7.47 11.42
N ILE A 259 -4.61 -7.67 12.68
CA ILE A 259 -3.66 -6.81 13.40
C ILE A 259 -2.34 -7.48 13.74
N GLY A 260 -2.16 -8.76 13.40
CA GLY A 260 -0.91 -9.49 13.56
C GLY A 260 -0.38 -9.41 14.99
N GLY A 261 0.89 -9.06 15.13
CA GLY A 261 1.56 -8.95 16.43
C GLY A 261 1.33 -7.65 17.20
N SER A 262 0.25 -6.91 16.93
CA SER A 262 -0.05 -5.64 17.63
C SER A 262 -0.31 -5.86 19.11
N PHE A 263 -0.98 -6.96 19.49
CA PHE A 263 -1.18 -7.35 20.88
C PHE A 263 0.12 -7.52 21.67
N ASP A 264 1.17 -8.07 21.07
CA ASP A 264 2.47 -8.19 21.74
C ASP A 264 3.09 -6.81 22.06
N VAL A 265 2.81 -5.79 21.24
CA VAL A 265 3.30 -4.42 21.49
C VAL A 265 2.41 -3.70 22.51
N TRP A 266 1.09 -3.86 22.40
CA TRP A 266 0.14 -3.28 23.36
C TRP A 266 0.32 -3.87 24.76
N SER A 267 0.53 -5.18 24.88
CA SER A 267 0.83 -5.81 26.19
C SER A 267 2.16 -5.39 26.83
N GLY A 268 3.03 -4.67 26.10
CA GLY A 268 4.37 -4.31 26.56
C GLY A 268 5.42 -5.42 26.43
N LYS A 269 5.03 -6.63 25.99
CA LYS A 269 5.95 -7.75 25.77
C LYS A 269 7.01 -7.45 24.71
N ILE A 270 6.66 -6.72 23.66
CA ILE A 270 7.59 -6.25 22.63
C ILE A 270 7.64 -4.73 22.65
N ARG A 271 8.86 -4.17 22.77
CA ARG A 271 9.06 -2.74 22.56
C ARG A 271 9.04 -2.39 21.08
N ARG A 272 8.31 -1.33 20.74
CA ARG A 272 8.26 -0.81 19.37
C ARG A 272 9.57 -0.12 19.00
N ALA A 273 9.93 -0.15 17.71
CA ALA A 273 11.12 0.55 17.23
C ALA A 273 11.08 2.05 17.55
N PRO A 274 12.22 2.67 17.91
CA PRO A 274 12.37 4.12 18.02
C PRO A 274 11.78 4.89 16.83
N ARG A 275 11.27 6.11 17.07
CA ARG A 275 10.60 6.92 16.04
C ARG A 275 11.49 7.15 14.81
N ILE A 276 12.80 7.35 14.99
CA ILE A 276 13.76 7.57 13.91
C ILE A 276 13.83 6.33 13.00
N ILE A 277 13.97 5.13 13.59
CA ILE A 277 14.00 3.85 12.86
C ILE A 277 12.69 3.64 12.08
N ARG A 278 11.54 3.99 12.66
CA ARG A 278 10.24 3.92 11.98
C ARG A 278 10.11 4.87 10.80
N LYS A 279 10.62 6.10 10.93
CA LYS A 279 10.65 7.09 9.84
C LYS A 279 11.56 6.65 8.69
N LEU A 280 12.70 6.01 9.01
CA LEU A 280 13.60 5.42 8.03
C LEU A 280 13.05 4.13 7.38
N GLY A 281 11.93 3.60 7.87
CA GLY A 281 11.35 2.36 7.35
C GLY A 281 12.09 1.09 7.76
N LEU A 282 13.01 1.18 8.73
CA LEU A 282 13.86 0.08 9.20
C LEU A 282 13.24 -0.68 10.39
N GLU A 283 11.94 -0.52 10.62
CA GLU A 283 11.24 -1.22 11.70
C GLU A 283 11.30 -2.75 11.55
N TRP A 284 11.26 -3.25 10.32
CA TRP A 284 11.44 -4.67 10.05
C TRP A 284 12.82 -5.17 10.50
N LEU A 285 13.88 -4.41 10.22
CA LEU A 285 15.26 -4.76 10.58
C LEU A 285 15.44 -4.74 12.11
N TYR A 286 14.95 -3.69 12.76
CA TYR A 286 14.94 -3.60 14.22
C TYR A 286 14.23 -4.79 14.86
N ARG A 287 13.07 -5.18 14.34
CA ARG A 287 12.32 -6.34 14.85
C ARG A 287 13.05 -7.67 14.60
N THR A 288 13.75 -7.81 13.49
CA THR A 288 14.57 -9.01 13.23
C THR A 288 15.73 -9.12 14.21
N ILE A 289 16.39 -8.00 14.55
CA ILE A 289 17.47 -7.96 15.54
C ILE A 289 16.93 -8.30 16.94
N VAL A 290 15.82 -7.67 17.34
CA VAL A 290 15.21 -7.87 18.67
C VAL A 290 14.56 -9.25 18.79
N GLN A 291 14.15 -9.87 17.68
CA GLN A 291 13.48 -11.17 17.66
C GLN A 291 14.13 -12.09 16.63
N PRO A 292 15.22 -12.81 16.99
CA PRO A 292 15.96 -13.66 16.06
C PRO A 292 15.12 -14.74 15.37
N SER A 293 14.05 -15.22 16.01
CA SER A 293 13.09 -16.15 15.40
C SER A 293 12.37 -15.59 14.16
N ARG A 294 12.48 -14.28 13.91
CA ARG A 294 11.96 -13.62 12.71
C ARG A 294 12.95 -13.58 11.54
N ILE A 295 14.17 -14.09 11.67
CA ILE A 295 15.15 -14.11 10.57
C ILE A 295 14.58 -14.80 9.32
N LEU A 296 13.89 -15.94 9.50
CA LEU A 296 13.22 -16.63 8.39
C LEU A 296 12.16 -15.76 7.71
N ARG A 297 11.47 -14.89 8.47
CA ARG A 297 10.50 -13.93 7.93
C ARG A 297 11.17 -12.80 7.17
N ALA A 298 12.34 -12.34 7.62
CA ALA A 298 13.13 -11.36 6.89
C ALA A 298 13.59 -11.92 5.52
N GLY A 299 13.85 -13.23 5.43
CA GLY A 299 14.08 -13.92 4.16
C GLY A 299 12.97 -13.70 3.13
N ASN A 300 11.70 -13.68 3.56
CA ASN A 300 10.57 -13.38 2.67
C ASN A 300 10.59 -11.95 2.11
N LEU A 301 11.18 -10.98 2.83
CA LEU A 301 11.33 -9.62 2.30
C LEU A 301 12.34 -9.59 1.14
N PHE A 302 13.43 -10.35 1.24
CA PHE A 302 14.40 -10.49 0.15
C PHE A 302 13.81 -11.25 -1.03
N ILE A 303 13.06 -12.33 -0.79
CA ILE A 303 12.32 -13.06 -1.84
C ILE A 303 11.34 -12.12 -2.54
N PHE A 304 10.59 -11.31 -1.79
CA PHE A 304 9.70 -10.31 -2.35
C PHE A 304 10.44 -9.30 -3.22
N ALA A 305 11.52 -8.70 -2.69
CA ALA A 305 12.32 -7.74 -3.44
C ALA A 305 12.88 -8.33 -4.74
N PHE A 306 13.40 -9.56 -4.68
CA PHE A 306 13.88 -10.30 -5.83
C PHE A 306 12.76 -10.55 -6.85
N LYS A 307 11.61 -11.09 -6.43
CA LYS A 307 10.46 -11.32 -7.31
C LYS A 307 10.00 -10.03 -7.98
N ILE A 308 9.91 -8.93 -7.23
CA ILE A 308 9.51 -7.61 -7.77
C ILE A 308 10.56 -7.07 -8.76
N MET A 309 11.84 -7.32 -8.53
CA MET A 309 12.92 -6.85 -9.40
C MET A 309 12.91 -7.54 -10.77
N PHE A 310 12.60 -8.84 -10.79
CA PHE A 310 12.62 -9.68 -12.00
C PHE A 310 11.25 -9.89 -12.66
N LYS A 311 10.14 -9.57 -11.98
CA LYS A 311 8.80 -9.63 -12.57
C LYS A 311 8.71 -8.56 -13.67
N ARG A 312 8.53 -9.02 -14.91
CA ARG A 312 8.30 -8.13 -16.06
C ARG A 312 6.98 -7.39 -15.81
N ILE A 313 6.98 -6.10 -16.10
CA ILE A 313 5.75 -5.31 -16.13
C ILE A 313 5.01 -5.78 -17.39
N GLU A 314 4.07 -6.70 -17.23
CA GLU A 314 3.03 -6.92 -18.24
C GLU A 314 2.18 -5.65 -18.23
N LYS A 315 2.32 -4.85 -19.29
CA LYS A 315 1.56 -3.62 -19.52
C LYS A 315 0.26 -3.95 -20.22
#